data_AF-A0A3D4NTK2-F1
#
_entry.id   AF-A0A3D4NTK2-F1
#
_cell.length_a   1.000
_cell.length_b   1.000
_cell.length_c   1.000
_cell.angle_alpha   90.00
_cell.angle_beta   90.00
_cell.angle_gamma   90.00
#
_symmetry.space_group_name_H-M   'P 1'
#
loop_
_entity.id
_entity.type
_entity.pdbx_description
1 polymer ?
#
loop_
_entity_poly.entity_id
_entity_poly.type
_entity_poly.pdbx_seq_one_letter_code
_entity_poly.pdbx_strand_id
1 'polypeptide(L)' 'MALAIFDLDETLIHGDCATLWSEQMGRLGWVDPEPFMRRNNEMMDAYSHGKLRMEEYMSFSLEPMIGR' A
#
# COMPACT_ATOMS: atom_id res chain seq x y z
N MET A 1 -16.84 -26.16 -17.35
CA MET A 1 -15.65 -25.31 -17.13
C MET A 1 -15.62 -24.89 -15.68
N ALA A 2 -14.44 -24.90 -15.06
CA ALA A 2 -14.27 -24.48 -13.67
C ALA A 2 -13.79 -23.01 -13.63
N LEU A 3 -14.28 -22.25 -12.66
CA LEU A 3 -13.78 -20.91 -12.30
C LEU A 3 -12.74 -21.07 -11.19
N ALA A 4 -11.58 -20.47 -11.35
CA ALA A 4 -10.54 -20.38 -10.32
C ALA A 4 -10.28 -18.90 -10.02
N ILE A 5 -10.18 -18.56 -8.73
CA ILE A 5 -9.90 -17.22 -8.23
C ILE A 5 -8.65 -17.33 -7.36
N PHE A 6 -7.70 -16.44 -7.60
CA PHE A 6 -6.46 -16.33 -6.82
C PHE A 6 -6.37 -14.91 -6.28
N ASP A 7 -6.09 -14.82 -5.00
CA ASP A 7 -5.69 -13.56 -4.38
C ASP A 7 -4.25 -13.21 -4.79
N LEU A 8 -3.84 -11.96 -4.57
CA LEU A 8 -2.51 -11.49 -4.95
C LEU A 8 -1.51 -11.67 -3.80
N ASP A 9 -1.70 -10.90 -2.74
CA ASP A 9 -0.77 -10.78 -1.62
C ASP A 9 -0.70 -12.09 -0.83
N GLU A 10 0.50 -12.51 -0.46
CA GLU A 10 0.77 -13.78 0.24
C GLU A 10 0.23 -15.04 -0.49
N THR A 11 -0.24 -14.91 -1.74
CA THR A 11 -0.80 -16.00 -2.55
C THR A 11 -0.02 -16.17 -3.84
N LEU A 12 -0.03 -15.15 -4.70
CA LEU A 12 0.72 -15.13 -5.97
C LEU A 12 2.06 -14.43 -5.84
N ILE A 13 2.17 -13.49 -4.91
CA ILE A 13 3.42 -12.78 -4.59
C ILE A 13 3.76 -12.93 -3.10
N HIS A 14 5.05 -12.87 -2.78
CA HIS A 14 5.53 -12.87 -1.40
C HIS A 14 5.60 -11.42 -0.91
N GLY A 15 4.70 -11.05 0.01
CA GLY A 15 4.57 -9.70 0.54
C GLY A 15 3.26 -9.01 0.15
N ASP A 16 3.00 -7.91 0.85
CA ASP A 16 1.88 -7.00 0.64
C ASP A 16 2.22 -5.99 -0.49
N CYS A 17 1.45 -6.01 -1.58
CA CYS A 17 1.74 -5.20 -2.77
C CYS A 17 1.76 -3.70 -2.46
N ALA A 18 0.93 -3.22 -1.54
CA ALA A 18 0.82 -1.81 -1.19
C ALA A 18 2.07 -1.31 -0.41
N THR A 19 2.57 -2.13 0.51
CA THR A 19 3.82 -1.89 1.25
C THR A 19 5.02 -1.96 0.30
N LEU A 20 5.09 -2.98 -0.56
CA LEU A 20 6.16 -3.12 -1.56
C LEU A 20 6.21 -1.92 -2.51
N TRP A 21 5.04 -1.42 -2.92
CA TRP A 21 4.95 -0.22 -3.74
C TRP A 21 5.42 1.02 -2.99
N SER A 22 5.04 1.17 -1.72
CA SER A 22 5.47 2.28 -0.87
C SER A 22 6.99 2.33 -0.70
N GLU A 23 7.64 1.18 -0.51
CA GLU A 23 9.10 1.09 -0.50
C GLU A 23 9.72 1.47 -1.85
N GLN A 24 9.12 1.01 -2.94
CA GLN A 24 9.60 1.30 -4.28
C GLN A 24 9.51 2.80 -4.61
N MET A 25 8.46 3.50 -4.18
CA MET A 25 8.37 4.96 -4.30
C MET A 25 9.52 5.66 -3.59
N GLY A 26 9.93 5.17 -2.41
CA GLY A 26 11.12 5.66 -1.71
C GLY A 26 12.41 5.42 -2.49
N ARG A 27 12.60 4.22 -3.06
CA ARG A 27 13.77 3.89 -3.91
C ARG A 27 13.85 4.74 -5.17
N LEU A 28 12.71 5.09 -5.75
CA LEU A 28 12.62 5.96 -6.92
C LEU A 28 12.79 7.45 -6.58
N GLY A 29 12.88 7.81 -5.31
CA GLY A 29 12.97 9.20 -4.84
C GLY A 29 11.67 9.98 -5.05
N TRP A 30 10.53 9.28 -5.13
CA TRP A 30 9.22 9.93 -5.29
C TRP A 30 8.68 10.46 -3.97
N VAL A 31 9.08 9.83 -2.87
CA VAL A 31 8.75 10.19 -1.49
C VAL A 31 10.00 10.08 -0.61
N ASP A 32 9.98 10.74 0.54
CA ASP A 32 10.93 10.46 1.62
C ASP A 32 10.54 9.14 2.31
N PRO A 33 11.36 8.07 2.23
CA PRO A 33 10.97 6.74 2.66
C PRO A 33 10.64 6.63 4.16
N GLU A 34 11.37 7.31 5.03
CA GLU A 34 11.16 7.18 6.49
C GLU A 34 9.78 7.70 6.95
N PRO A 35 9.40 8.95 6.69
CA PRO A 35 8.09 9.47 7.10
C PRO A 35 6.95 8.78 6.34
N PHE A 36 7.16 8.44 5.06
CA PHE A 36 6.12 7.79 4.25
C PHE A 36 5.81 6.38 4.77
N MET A 37 6.82 5.54 5.02
CA MET A 37 6.61 4.18 5.53
C MET A 37 6.06 4.19 6.96
N ARG A 38 6.47 5.14 7.81
CA ARG A 38 5.88 5.32 9.14
C ARG A 38 4.38 5.58 9.04
N ARG A 39 3.97 6.48 8.15
CA ARG A 39 2.56 6.79 7.94
C ARG A 39 1.79 5.61 7.33
N ASN A 40 2.38 4.89 6.37
CA ASN A 40 1.80 3.67 5.83
C ASN A 40 1.51 2.65 6.94
N ASN A 41 2.48 2.41 7.83
CA ASN A 41 2.34 1.46 8.93
C ASN A 41 1.27 1.89 9.94
N GLU A 42 1.20 3.18 10.29
CA GLU A 42 0.12 3.72 11.14
C GLU A 42 -1.26 3.51 10.51
N MET A 43 -1.40 3.71 9.20
CA MET A 43 -2.66 3.51 8.49
C MET A 43 -3.01 2.02 8.42
N MET A 44 -2.06 1.14 8.12
CA MET A 44 -2.27 -0.31 8.15
C MET A 44 -2.65 -0.83 9.54
N ASP A 45 -2.07 -0.28 10.60
CA ASP A 45 -2.50 -0.59 11.98
C ASP A 45 -3.93 -0.10 12.23
N ALA A 46 -4.29 1.11 11.80
CA ALA A 46 -5.67 1.58 11.90
C ALA A 46 -6.66 0.73 11.08
N TYR A 47 -6.24 0.23 9.91
CA TYR A 47 -7.01 -0.66 9.06
C TYR A 47 -7.27 -2.01 9.74
N SER A 48 -6.24 -2.62 10.34
CA SER A 48 -6.37 -3.89 11.07
C SER A 48 -7.35 -3.81 12.24
N HIS A 49 -7.45 -2.63 12.86
CA HIS A 49 -8.44 -2.34 13.91
C HIS A 49 -9.82 -1.92 13.39
N GLY A 50 -10.05 -1.91 12.07
CA GLY A 50 -11.31 -1.48 11.45
C GLY A 50 -11.61 0.02 11.59
N LYS A 51 -10.59 0.84 11.87
CA LYS A 51 -10.72 2.29 12.11
C LYS A 51 -10.32 3.15 10.92
N LEU A 52 -9.74 2.55 9.88
CA LEU A 52 -9.33 3.27 8.68
C LEU A 52 -10.45 3.27 7.64
N ARG A 53 -10.73 4.45 7.10
CA ARG A 53 -11.54 4.58 5.88
C ARG A 53 -10.66 4.30 4.68
N MET A 54 -11.06 3.37 3.81
CA MET A 54 -10.24 2.97 2.66
C MET A 54 -9.95 4.16 1.73
N GLU A 55 -10.84 5.14 1.63
CA GLU A 55 -10.62 6.34 0.82
C GLU A 55 -9.47 7.20 1.32
N GLU A 56 -9.24 7.23 2.64
CA GLU A 56 -8.11 7.95 3.24
C GLU A 56 -6.79 7.27 2.86
N TYR A 57 -6.76 5.93 2.87
CA TYR A 57 -5.60 5.16 2.45
C TYR A 57 -5.27 5.35 0.96
N MET A 58 -6.29 5.28 0.11
CA MET A 58 -6.12 5.52 -1.33
C MET A 58 -5.60 6.92 -1.60
N SER A 59 -6.14 7.93 -0.90
CA SER A 59 -5.69 9.33 -1.08
C SER A 59 -4.21 9.49 -0.72
N PHE A 60 -3.78 8.91 0.40
CA PHE A 60 -2.39 8.93 0.84
C PHE A 60 -1.46 8.16 -0.11
N SER A 61 -1.79 6.90 -0.43
CA SER A 61 -0.93 6.03 -1.24
C SER A 61 -0.76 6.52 -2.69
N LEU A 62 -1.76 7.23 -3.23
CA LEU A 62 -1.75 7.74 -4.61
C LEU A 62 -1.24 9.19 -4.72
N GLU A 63 -1.15 9.93 -3.62
CA GLU A 63 -0.66 11.32 -3.59
C GLU A 63 0.66 11.51 -4.37
N PRO A 64 1.68 10.64 -4.23
CA PRO A 64 2.96 10.82 -4.92
C PRO A 64 2.87 10.69 -6.45
N MET A 65 1.77 10.13 -6.97
CA MET A 65 1.57 9.90 -8.40
C MET A 65 0.79 11.03 -9.09
N ILE A 66 0.21 11.97 -8.35
CA ILE A 66 -0.60 13.05 -8.93
C ILE A 66 0.30 13.97 -9.76
N GLY A 67 0.01 14.08 -11.06
CA GLY A 67 0.70 14.99 -11.98
C GLY A 67 2.12 14.57 -12.37
N ARG A 68 2.50 13.32 -12.11
CA ARG A 68 3.75 12.73 -12.61
C ARG A 68 3.60 12.10 -13.98
#